data_AF-A0A3A9F2D7-F1
#
_entry.id   AF-A0A3A9F2D7-F1
#
_cell.length_a   1.000
_cell.length_b   1.000
_cell.length_c   1.000
_cell.angle_alpha   90.00
_cell.angle_beta   90.00
_cell.angle_gamma   90.00
#
_symmetry.space_group_name_H-M   'P 1'
#
loop_
_entity.id
_entity.type
_entity.pdbx_description
1 polymer ?
#
loop_
_entity_poly.entity_id
_entity_poly.type
_entity_poly.pdbx_seq_one_letter_code
_entity_poly.pdbx_strand_id
1 'polypeptide(L)'
;MEQLRTKIEEQQAVYQALKAGNDNTVRYKEFHNGEWGTDDENYIGRLRLAYYFLYCHIDDEEAVAFLFEEELKDRERNSFQGIESTLEILTHLIRKYNWDGKYAGLLERAKNANFDCACGYDPDGQMEDDFGTNSLLDCIYLCREMKYRDVMGSLVDEWKKTITEWSDSNRRVLIDFNTFLERNAENEKLYQEQLAEVLSAKKAVQEILFPVIKI
;
A
#
# COMPACT_ATOMS: atom_id res chain seq x y z
N MET A 1 -8.99 -13.84 -2.34
CA MET A 1 -7.97 -13.42 -3.34
C MET A 1 -8.60 -13.03 -4.67
N GLU A 2 -9.47 -13.86 -5.25
CA GLU A 2 -10.15 -13.55 -6.52
C GLU A 2 -10.92 -12.21 -6.52
N GLN A 3 -11.56 -11.86 -5.40
CA GLN A 3 -12.27 -10.58 -5.25
C GLN A 3 -11.37 -9.36 -5.49
N LEU A 4 -10.10 -9.41 -5.05
CA LEU A 4 -9.16 -8.32 -5.28
C LEU A 4 -8.73 -8.28 -6.75
N ARG A 5 -8.46 -9.44 -7.36
CA ARG A 5 -8.15 -9.52 -8.80
C ARG A 5 -9.28 -8.87 -9.62
N THR A 6 -10.53 -9.22 -9.36
CA THR A 6 -11.68 -8.59 -10.03
C THR A 6 -11.72 -7.08 -9.81
N LYS A 7 -11.43 -6.58 -8.59
CA LYS A 7 -11.37 -5.13 -8.33
C LYS A 7 -10.25 -4.41 -9.08
N ILE A 8 -9.12 -5.08 -9.28
CA ILE A 8 -8.04 -4.55 -10.10
C ILE A 8 -8.48 -4.49 -11.57
N GLU A 9 -9.12 -5.55 -12.08
CA GLU A 9 -9.64 -5.61 -13.45
C GLU A 9 -10.72 -4.54 -13.74
N GLU A 10 -11.51 -4.13 -12.74
CA GLU A 10 -12.46 -3.00 -12.89
C GLU A 10 -11.77 -1.68 -13.28
N GLN A 11 -10.46 -1.52 -13.04
CA GLN A 11 -9.69 -0.36 -13.50
C GLN A 11 -9.57 -0.28 -15.03
N GLN A 12 -9.95 -1.33 -15.76
CA GLN A 12 -10.15 -1.25 -17.20
C GLN A 12 -11.05 -0.06 -17.59
N ALA A 13 -12.09 0.26 -16.81
CA ALA A 13 -12.96 1.41 -17.09
C ALA A 13 -12.20 2.75 -16.98
N VAL A 14 -11.33 2.89 -15.98
CA VAL A 14 -10.47 4.07 -15.80
C VAL A 14 -9.44 4.17 -16.94
N TYR A 15 -8.84 3.04 -17.31
CA TYR A 15 -7.95 2.97 -18.46
C TYR A 15 -8.64 3.42 -19.76
N GLN A 16 -9.84 2.92 -20.05
CA GLN A 16 -10.59 3.32 -21.25
C GLN A 16 -10.96 4.82 -21.22
N ALA A 17 -11.30 5.37 -20.04
CA ALA A 17 -11.52 6.80 -19.89
C ALA A 17 -10.26 7.62 -20.20
N LEU A 18 -9.10 7.18 -19.70
CA LEU A 18 -7.80 7.80 -20.00
C LEU A 18 -7.52 7.78 -21.51
N LYS A 19 -7.74 6.65 -22.19
CA LYS A 19 -7.56 6.55 -23.65
C LYS A 19 -8.53 7.42 -24.44
N ALA A 20 -9.70 7.70 -23.90
CA ALA A 20 -10.65 8.67 -24.46
C ALA A 20 -10.29 10.14 -24.13
N GLY A 21 -9.17 10.40 -23.46
CA GLY A 21 -8.71 11.73 -23.07
C GLY A 21 -9.32 12.26 -21.78
N ASN A 22 -10.03 11.43 -21.02
CA ASN A 22 -10.55 11.77 -19.69
C ASN A 22 -9.63 11.22 -18.60
N ASP A 23 -8.74 12.08 -18.13
CA ASP A 23 -7.72 11.75 -17.11
C ASP A 23 -8.03 12.33 -15.73
N ASN A 24 -9.26 12.82 -15.50
CA ASN A 24 -9.63 13.56 -14.30
C ASN A 24 -9.44 12.79 -12.98
N THR A 25 -9.38 11.46 -13.03
CA THR A 25 -9.23 10.59 -11.85
C THR A 25 -7.78 10.14 -11.60
N VAL A 26 -6.86 10.50 -12.49
CA VAL A 26 -5.44 10.06 -12.44
C VAL A 26 -4.45 11.21 -12.64
N ARG A 27 -4.85 12.31 -13.29
CA ARG A 27 -4.02 13.50 -13.40
C ARG A 27 -3.74 14.08 -12.02
N TYR A 28 -2.50 14.49 -11.76
CA TYR A 28 -2.12 15.15 -10.52
C TYR A 28 -3.04 16.33 -10.24
N LYS A 29 -3.59 16.38 -9.02
CA LYS A 29 -4.48 17.43 -8.57
C LYS A 29 -4.12 17.83 -7.15
N GLU A 30 -3.23 18.83 -7.08
CA GLU A 30 -2.78 19.46 -5.84
C GLU A 30 -3.97 19.97 -5.01
N PHE A 31 -3.97 19.64 -3.73
CA PHE A 31 -4.83 20.27 -2.73
C PHE A 31 -4.08 20.47 -1.42
N HIS A 32 -4.57 21.36 -0.56
CA HIS A 32 -3.99 21.62 0.75
C HIS A 32 -4.93 21.12 1.85
N ASN A 33 -4.48 20.15 2.64
CA ASN A 33 -5.33 19.49 3.65
C ASN A 33 -5.34 20.20 5.02
N GLY A 34 -4.61 21.32 5.16
CA GLY A 34 -4.61 22.22 6.32
C GLY A 34 -3.85 21.72 7.55
N GLU A 35 -3.80 20.41 7.78
CA GLU A 35 -3.07 19.81 8.90
C GLU A 35 -1.66 19.37 8.50
N TRP A 36 -1.51 18.86 7.28
CA TRP A 36 -0.31 18.15 6.82
C TRP A 36 0.34 18.74 5.57
N GLY A 37 -0.28 19.77 4.97
CA GLY A 37 0.29 20.50 3.85
C GLY A 37 -0.34 20.13 2.51
N THR A 38 0.50 20.10 1.48
CA THR A 38 0.15 19.79 0.10
C THR A 38 0.05 18.29 -0.12
N ASP A 39 -0.99 17.87 -0.82
CA ASP A 39 -1.32 16.47 -1.12
C ASP A 39 -1.99 16.37 -2.51
N ASP A 40 -2.27 15.15 -2.97
CA ASP A 40 -2.85 14.88 -4.30
C ASP A 40 -4.18 14.13 -4.23
N GLU A 41 -5.24 14.79 -4.71
CA GLU A 41 -6.60 14.27 -4.66
C GLU A 41 -6.76 12.97 -5.47
N ASN A 42 -5.92 12.80 -6.50
CA ASN A 42 -6.02 11.71 -7.46
C ASN A 42 -4.99 10.59 -7.27
N TYR A 43 -4.16 10.66 -6.22
CA TYR A 43 -3.11 9.68 -5.96
C TYR A 43 -3.64 8.23 -5.97
N ILE A 44 -4.73 7.97 -5.24
CA ILE A 44 -5.31 6.62 -5.14
C ILE A 44 -5.84 6.12 -6.50
N GLY A 45 -6.33 7.02 -7.35
CA GLY A 45 -6.73 6.67 -8.71
C GLY A 45 -5.54 6.23 -9.56
N ARG A 46 -4.41 6.96 -9.49
CA ARG A 46 -3.16 6.54 -10.15
C ARG A 46 -2.64 5.22 -9.62
N LEU A 47 -2.56 5.06 -8.30
CA LEU A 47 -2.06 3.83 -7.67
C LEU A 47 -2.82 2.60 -8.18
N ARG A 48 -4.16 2.65 -8.15
CA ARG A 48 -5.02 1.56 -8.62
C ARG A 48 -4.79 1.26 -10.09
N LEU A 49 -4.65 2.29 -10.92
CA LEU A 49 -4.39 2.11 -12.35
C LEU A 49 -2.99 1.52 -12.59
N ALA A 50 -1.97 1.93 -11.83
CA ALA A 50 -0.63 1.34 -11.90
C ALA A 50 -0.64 -0.16 -11.57
N TYR A 51 -1.36 -0.57 -10.53
CA TYR A 51 -1.56 -2.00 -10.22
C TYR A 51 -2.29 -2.76 -11.31
N TYR A 52 -3.26 -2.15 -11.97
CA TYR A 52 -3.92 -2.75 -13.13
C TYR A 52 -2.95 -2.96 -14.29
N PHE A 53 -2.09 -1.98 -14.59
CA PHE A 53 -1.07 -2.16 -15.63
C PHE A 53 -0.08 -3.27 -15.27
N LEU A 54 0.34 -3.34 -14.00
CA LEU A 54 1.25 -4.37 -13.50
C LEU A 54 0.63 -5.78 -13.59
N TYR A 55 -0.48 -6.00 -12.89
CA TYR A 55 -1.04 -7.35 -12.70
C TYR A 55 -1.92 -7.85 -13.84
N CYS A 56 -2.44 -6.95 -14.68
CA CYS A 56 -3.15 -7.33 -15.90
C CYS A 56 -2.24 -7.26 -17.14
N HIS A 57 -0.94 -6.99 -16.95
CA HIS A 57 0.09 -6.91 -17.99
C HIS A 57 -0.35 -6.05 -19.19
N ILE A 58 -0.77 -4.82 -18.91
CA ILE A 58 -1.21 -3.88 -19.95
C ILE A 58 0.01 -3.16 -20.52
N ASP A 59 0.28 -3.42 -21.81
CA ASP A 59 1.36 -2.78 -22.55
C ASP A 59 0.85 -1.50 -23.26
N ASP A 60 1.06 -0.34 -22.62
CA ASP A 60 0.74 0.98 -23.19
C ASP A 60 1.76 2.02 -22.74
N GLU A 61 2.82 2.20 -23.53
CA GLU A 61 3.93 3.10 -23.26
C GLU A 61 3.49 4.54 -22.98
N GLU A 62 2.56 5.07 -23.77
CA GLU A 62 2.09 6.45 -23.64
C GLU A 62 1.34 6.66 -22.32
N ALA A 63 0.48 5.70 -21.95
CA ALA A 63 -0.25 5.77 -20.70
C ALA A 63 0.68 5.60 -19.48
N VAL A 64 1.66 4.68 -19.53
CA VAL A 64 2.65 4.53 -18.45
C VAL A 64 3.48 5.81 -18.29
N ALA A 65 3.98 6.38 -19.39
CA ALA A 65 4.76 7.61 -19.36
C ALA A 65 3.94 8.78 -18.78
N PHE A 66 2.68 8.91 -19.19
CA PHE A 66 1.76 9.91 -18.64
C PHE A 66 1.59 9.74 -17.12
N LEU A 67 1.26 8.53 -16.65
CA LEU A 67 1.09 8.29 -15.22
C LEU A 67 2.37 8.57 -14.43
N PHE A 68 3.53 8.23 -14.99
CA PHE A 68 4.82 8.54 -14.38
C PHE A 68 5.01 10.04 -14.23
N GLU A 69 4.76 10.83 -15.27
CA GLU A 69 4.87 12.29 -15.20
C GLU A 69 3.93 12.91 -14.16
N GLU A 70 2.71 12.41 -14.04
CA GLU A 70 1.76 12.86 -13.02
C GLU A 70 2.21 12.47 -11.60
N GLU A 71 2.78 11.27 -11.44
CA GLU A 71 3.34 10.83 -10.16
C GLU A 71 4.54 11.69 -9.74
N LEU A 72 5.41 12.08 -10.68
CA LEU A 72 6.53 12.98 -10.38
C LEU A 72 6.07 14.34 -9.87
N LYS A 73 4.99 14.90 -10.42
CA LYS A 73 4.43 16.17 -9.93
C LYS A 73 4.04 16.07 -8.47
N ASP A 74 3.46 14.93 -8.07
CA ASP A 74 3.14 14.68 -6.67
C ASP A 74 4.41 14.54 -5.83
N ARG A 75 5.36 13.69 -6.22
CA ARG A 75 6.62 13.52 -5.47
C ARG A 75 7.43 14.81 -5.30
N GLU A 76 7.41 15.70 -6.29
CA GLU A 76 8.10 16.99 -6.27
C GLU A 76 7.43 18.04 -5.34
N ARG A 77 6.14 17.86 -4.99
CA ARG A 77 5.32 18.89 -4.33
C ARG A 77 4.65 18.46 -3.04
N ASN A 78 4.46 17.16 -2.84
CA ASN A 78 3.80 16.62 -1.67
C ASN A 78 4.59 16.98 -0.41
N SER A 79 3.88 17.43 0.62
CA SER A 79 4.49 17.79 1.89
C SER A 79 4.99 16.56 2.65
N PHE A 80 4.41 15.39 2.36
CA PHE A 80 4.96 14.11 2.80
C PHE A 80 6.01 13.61 1.83
N GLN A 81 7.14 13.20 2.39
CA GLN A 81 8.25 12.60 1.66
C GLN A 81 8.08 11.07 1.69
N GLY A 82 8.57 10.41 0.65
CA GLY A 82 8.54 8.95 0.56
C GLY A 82 8.77 8.44 -0.85
N ILE A 83 9.00 7.13 -0.94
CA ILE A 83 8.96 6.35 -2.18
C ILE A 83 7.69 5.51 -2.06
N GLU A 84 6.62 5.93 -2.71
CA GLU A 84 5.38 5.16 -2.67
C GLU A 84 5.32 4.17 -3.84
N SER A 85 4.52 3.12 -3.67
CA SER A 85 4.47 2.00 -4.61
C SER A 85 4.03 2.42 -6.01
N THR A 86 3.25 3.49 -6.17
CA THR A 86 2.94 4.04 -7.50
C THR A 86 4.21 4.36 -8.29
N LEU A 87 5.20 5.01 -7.66
CA LEU A 87 6.47 5.34 -8.30
C LEU A 87 7.26 4.07 -8.65
N GLU A 88 7.35 3.11 -7.72
CA GLU A 88 8.09 1.85 -7.94
C GLU A 88 7.48 1.01 -9.09
N ILE A 89 6.15 0.91 -9.13
CA ILE A 89 5.42 0.23 -10.20
C ILE A 89 5.67 0.91 -11.55
N LEU A 90 5.53 2.23 -11.60
CA LEU A 90 5.73 2.98 -12.85
C LEU A 90 7.19 2.94 -13.31
N THR A 91 8.16 2.91 -12.39
CA THR A 91 9.58 2.62 -12.68
C THR A 91 9.76 1.25 -13.30
N HIS A 92 9.21 0.20 -12.71
CA HIS A 92 9.28 -1.13 -13.30
C HIS A 92 8.66 -1.17 -14.71
N LEU A 93 7.49 -0.54 -14.90
CA LEU A 93 6.77 -0.55 -16.17
C LEU A 93 7.48 0.28 -17.27
N ILE A 94 7.96 1.49 -16.97
CA ILE A 94 8.55 2.36 -18.00
C ILE A 94 9.88 1.83 -18.52
N ARG A 95 10.61 1.06 -17.70
CA ARG A 95 11.89 0.44 -18.09
C ARG A 95 11.75 -0.47 -19.29
N LYS A 96 10.60 -1.12 -19.47
CA LYS A 96 10.29 -1.94 -20.66
C LYS A 96 10.46 -1.14 -21.97
N TYR A 97 10.28 0.19 -21.90
CA TYR A 97 10.34 1.11 -23.04
C TYR A 97 11.60 1.97 -23.08
N ASN A 98 12.55 1.80 -22.14
CA ASN A 98 13.70 2.70 -21.98
C ASN A 98 15.03 2.14 -22.56
N TRP A 99 14.98 1.28 -23.58
CA TRP A 99 16.17 0.62 -24.15
C TRP A 99 17.14 1.58 -24.84
N ASP A 100 16.64 2.69 -25.37
CA ASP A 100 17.42 3.77 -26.00
C ASP A 100 17.73 4.95 -25.04
N GLY A 101 17.29 4.85 -23.78
CA GLY A 101 17.42 5.93 -22.80
C GLY A 101 16.39 7.05 -22.94
N LYS A 102 15.32 6.89 -23.73
CA LYS A 102 14.24 7.87 -23.91
C LYS A 102 13.70 8.46 -22.61
N TYR A 103 13.60 7.64 -21.56
CA TYR A 103 13.03 8.00 -20.26
C TYR A 103 14.09 8.28 -19.18
N ALA A 104 15.38 8.36 -19.54
CA ALA A 104 16.44 8.69 -18.58
C ALA A 104 16.17 10.00 -17.81
N GLY A 105 15.58 10.99 -18.47
CA GLY A 105 15.19 12.25 -17.83
C GLY A 105 14.09 12.08 -16.77
N LEU A 106 13.10 11.20 -16.99
CA LEU A 106 12.05 10.93 -15.99
C LEU A 106 12.62 10.15 -14.80
N LEU A 107 13.50 9.17 -15.05
CA LEU A 107 14.15 8.40 -13.98
C LEU A 107 15.08 9.29 -13.12
N GLU A 108 15.80 10.22 -13.74
CA GLU A 108 16.62 11.20 -13.01
C GLU A 108 15.74 12.17 -12.21
N ARG A 109 14.61 12.63 -12.77
CA ARG A 109 13.63 13.42 -12.03
C ARG A 109 13.09 12.65 -10.84
N ALA A 110 12.74 11.38 -11.00
CA ALA A 110 12.31 10.51 -9.90
C ALA A 110 13.36 10.46 -8.79
N LYS A 111 14.64 10.25 -9.15
CA LYS A 111 15.74 10.22 -8.17
C LYS A 111 15.84 11.51 -7.36
N ASN A 112 15.54 12.65 -7.96
CA ASN A 112 15.70 13.97 -7.33
C ASN A 112 14.38 14.59 -6.85
N ALA A 113 13.26 13.87 -6.93
CA ALA A 113 11.94 14.44 -6.67
C ALA A 113 11.79 14.91 -5.21
N ASN A 114 12.36 14.16 -4.27
CA ASN A 114 12.28 14.46 -2.85
C ASN A 114 13.47 13.83 -2.09
N PHE A 115 13.59 14.07 -0.79
CA PHE A 115 14.74 13.59 -0.01
C PHE A 115 14.82 12.04 0.03
N ASP A 116 13.68 11.38 0.25
CA ASP A 116 13.62 9.93 0.35
C ASP A 116 13.93 9.26 -0.99
N CYS A 117 13.47 9.82 -2.10
CA CYS A 117 13.86 9.39 -3.44
C CYS A 117 15.37 9.52 -3.65
N ALA A 118 15.96 10.66 -3.28
CA ALA A 118 17.41 10.86 -3.43
C ALA A 118 18.21 9.81 -2.66
N CYS A 119 17.73 9.40 -1.48
CA CYS A 119 18.37 8.38 -0.68
C CYS A 119 18.09 6.94 -1.14
N GLY A 120 16.86 6.62 -1.53
CA GLY A 120 16.39 5.23 -1.65
C GLY A 120 15.86 4.81 -3.03
N TYR A 121 15.54 5.75 -3.93
CA TYR A 121 14.99 5.40 -5.24
C TYR A 121 15.99 4.61 -6.07
N ASP A 122 15.55 3.47 -6.58
CA ASP A 122 16.28 2.58 -7.47
C ASP A 122 15.67 2.65 -8.89
N PRO A 123 16.35 3.28 -9.86
CA PRO A 123 15.88 3.30 -11.25
C PRO A 123 15.89 1.92 -11.91
N ASP A 124 16.57 0.94 -11.30
CA ASP A 124 16.61 -0.45 -11.73
C ASP A 124 15.69 -1.37 -10.91
N GLY A 125 14.82 -0.79 -10.08
CA GLY A 125 13.84 -1.50 -9.27
C GLY A 125 12.96 -2.44 -10.09
N GLN A 126 12.62 -3.59 -9.49
CA GLN A 126 11.74 -4.59 -10.06
C GLN A 126 10.54 -4.81 -9.16
N MET A 127 9.38 -5.00 -9.76
CA MET A 127 8.15 -5.37 -9.08
C MET A 127 7.78 -6.79 -9.48
N GLU A 128 7.25 -7.56 -8.52
CA GLU A 128 6.61 -8.84 -8.79
C GLU A 128 5.28 -8.57 -9.52
N ASP A 129 5.17 -9.07 -10.75
CA ASP A 129 4.03 -8.83 -11.64
C ASP A 129 3.09 -10.04 -11.76
N ASP A 130 3.46 -11.21 -11.23
CA ASP A 130 2.54 -12.33 -11.09
C ASP A 130 1.70 -12.17 -9.82
N PHE A 131 0.45 -11.72 -10.00
CA PHE A 131 -0.51 -11.60 -8.89
C PHE A 131 -0.68 -12.90 -8.10
N GLY A 132 -0.52 -14.07 -8.74
CA GLY A 132 -0.68 -15.38 -8.11
C GLY A 132 0.34 -15.71 -7.02
N THR A 133 1.44 -14.97 -6.97
CA THR A 133 2.48 -15.10 -5.92
C THR A 133 2.07 -14.47 -4.58
N ASN A 134 1.08 -13.57 -4.59
CA ASN A 134 0.61 -12.88 -3.39
C ASN A 134 -0.07 -13.86 -2.42
N SER A 135 0.33 -13.82 -1.16
CA SER A 135 -0.40 -14.49 -0.09
C SER A 135 -1.72 -13.79 0.20
N LEU A 136 -2.58 -14.45 0.98
CA LEU A 136 -3.81 -13.83 1.49
C LEU A 136 -3.51 -12.54 2.28
N LEU A 137 -2.42 -12.51 3.04
CA LEU A 137 -2.02 -11.36 3.83
C LEU A 137 -1.54 -10.21 2.93
N ASP A 138 -0.76 -10.52 1.89
CA ASP A 138 -0.33 -9.53 0.89
C ASP A 138 -1.55 -8.91 0.20
N CYS A 139 -2.53 -9.74 -0.18
CA CYS A 139 -3.79 -9.24 -0.74
C CYS A 139 -4.54 -8.29 0.22
N ILE A 140 -4.51 -8.54 1.54
CA ILE A 140 -5.14 -7.64 2.53
C ILE A 140 -4.39 -6.30 2.56
N TYR A 141 -3.06 -6.31 2.56
CA TYR A 141 -2.25 -5.09 2.53
C TYR A 141 -2.44 -4.30 1.23
N LEU A 142 -2.48 -4.97 0.07
CA LEU A 142 -2.80 -4.35 -1.21
C LEU A 142 -4.19 -3.69 -1.19
N CYS A 143 -5.20 -4.34 -0.60
CA CYS A 143 -6.52 -3.72 -0.45
C CYS A 143 -6.48 -2.47 0.44
N ARG A 144 -5.71 -2.51 1.53
CA ARG A 144 -5.53 -1.36 2.42
C ARG A 144 -4.92 -0.18 1.67
N GLU A 145 -3.83 -0.44 0.95
CA GLU A 145 -3.10 0.55 0.18
C GLU A 145 -3.97 1.21 -0.90
N MET A 146 -4.66 0.38 -1.69
CA MET A 146 -5.63 0.84 -2.70
C MET A 146 -6.96 1.33 -2.11
N LYS A 147 -7.14 1.35 -0.79
CA LYS A 147 -8.39 1.73 -0.10
C LYS A 147 -9.63 0.94 -0.52
N TYR A 148 -9.49 -0.33 -0.92
CA TYR A 148 -10.61 -1.25 -1.20
C TYR A 148 -11.13 -1.90 0.08
N ARG A 149 -11.83 -1.12 0.91
CA ARG A 149 -12.32 -1.54 2.23
C ARG A 149 -13.32 -2.69 2.18
N ASP A 150 -14.17 -2.70 1.15
CA ASP A 150 -15.18 -3.73 0.91
C ASP A 150 -14.54 -5.11 0.70
N VAL A 151 -13.55 -5.20 -0.19
CA VAL A 151 -12.82 -6.45 -0.44
C VAL A 151 -11.91 -6.79 0.73
N MET A 152 -11.22 -5.81 1.30
CA MET A 152 -10.34 -6.01 2.46
C MET A 152 -11.06 -6.69 3.61
N GLY A 153 -12.28 -6.24 3.95
CA GLY A 153 -13.06 -6.81 5.04
C GLY A 153 -13.34 -8.30 4.84
N SER A 154 -13.70 -8.70 3.63
CA SER A 154 -13.94 -10.11 3.28
C SER A 154 -12.67 -10.95 3.40
N LEU A 155 -11.53 -10.43 2.94
CA LEU A 155 -10.24 -11.13 3.02
C LEU A 155 -9.74 -11.25 4.47
N VAL A 156 -9.96 -10.24 5.32
CA VAL A 156 -9.65 -10.31 6.76
C VAL A 156 -10.46 -11.40 7.44
N ASP A 157 -11.75 -11.53 7.11
CA ASP A 157 -12.62 -12.58 7.64
C ASP A 157 -12.22 -13.98 7.15
N GLU A 158 -11.64 -14.11 5.95
CA GLU A 158 -11.00 -15.34 5.48
C GLU A 158 -9.71 -15.63 6.25
N TRP A 159 -8.85 -14.62 6.43
CA TRP A 159 -7.57 -14.77 7.12
C TRP A 159 -7.74 -15.19 8.58
N LYS A 160 -8.73 -14.61 9.29
CA LYS A 160 -9.10 -15.02 10.66
C LYS A 160 -9.36 -16.53 10.78
N LYS A 161 -9.93 -17.16 9.75
CA LYS A 161 -10.22 -18.62 9.76
C LYS A 161 -8.97 -19.48 9.59
N THR A 162 -7.88 -18.91 9.08
CA THR A 162 -6.59 -19.61 8.94
C THR A 162 -5.78 -19.60 10.24
N ILE A 163 -6.15 -18.78 11.21
CA ILE A 163 -5.47 -18.67 12.51
C ILE A 163 -5.97 -19.76 13.45
N THR A 164 -5.11 -20.73 13.77
CA THR A 164 -5.42 -21.79 14.74
C THR A 164 -5.19 -21.33 16.18
N GLU A 165 -4.18 -20.48 16.40
CA GLU A 165 -3.84 -19.90 17.70
C GLU A 165 -3.50 -18.41 17.56
N TRP A 166 -4.07 -17.59 18.44
CA TRP A 166 -3.86 -16.15 18.43
C TRP A 166 -2.57 -15.79 19.16
N SER A 167 -1.56 -15.39 18.39
CA SER A 167 -0.34 -14.77 18.93
C SER A 167 -0.53 -13.26 19.11
N ASP A 168 0.31 -12.62 19.93
CA ASP A 168 0.33 -11.16 20.07
C ASP A 168 0.53 -10.45 18.71
N SER A 169 1.39 -10.99 17.85
CA SER A 169 1.59 -10.46 16.49
C SER A 169 0.29 -10.49 15.67
N ASN A 170 -0.40 -11.63 15.63
CA ASN A 170 -1.65 -11.77 14.89
C ASN A 170 -2.76 -10.84 15.44
N ARG A 171 -2.81 -10.65 16.76
CA ARG A 171 -3.78 -9.73 17.38
C ARG A 171 -3.49 -8.28 17.00
N ARG A 172 -2.22 -7.83 17.02
CA ARG A 172 -1.83 -6.47 16.59
C ARG A 172 -2.21 -6.22 15.13
N VAL A 173 -1.89 -7.16 14.25
CA VAL A 173 -2.26 -7.07 12.83
C VAL A 173 -3.78 -6.98 12.66
N LEU A 174 -4.56 -7.80 13.38
CA LEU A 174 -6.02 -7.73 13.32
C LEU A 174 -6.57 -6.40 13.85
N ILE A 175 -6.00 -5.86 14.92
CA ILE A 175 -6.39 -4.55 15.47
C ILE A 175 -6.19 -3.45 14.42
N ASP A 176 -5.04 -3.46 13.73
CA ASP A 176 -4.74 -2.49 12.68
C ASP A 176 -5.71 -2.61 11.50
N PHE A 177 -6.02 -3.84 11.08
CA PHE A 177 -7.01 -4.10 10.03
C PHE A 177 -8.40 -3.61 10.43
N ASN A 178 -8.87 -3.93 11.63
CA ASN A 178 -10.16 -3.49 12.12
C ASN A 178 -10.25 -1.97 12.25
N THR A 179 -9.16 -1.32 12.64
CA THR A 179 -9.08 0.15 12.72
C THR A 179 -9.27 0.77 11.34
N PHE A 180 -8.56 0.27 10.34
CA PHE A 180 -8.70 0.72 8.95
C PHE A 180 -10.09 0.45 8.36
N LEU A 181 -10.70 -0.68 8.74
CA LEU A 181 -12.05 -1.07 8.33
C LEU A 181 -13.17 -0.41 9.15
N GLU A 182 -12.83 0.44 10.12
CA GLU A 182 -13.77 1.07 11.06
C GLU A 182 -14.58 0.07 11.91
N ARG A 183 -14.05 -1.15 12.10
CA ARG A 183 -14.60 -2.23 12.93
C ARG A 183 -14.08 -2.18 14.36
N ASN A 184 -13.92 -0.98 14.93
CA ASN A 184 -13.26 -0.76 16.24
C ASN A 184 -13.90 -1.55 17.39
N ALA A 185 -15.21 -1.84 17.34
CA ALA A 185 -15.89 -2.65 18.34
C ALA A 185 -15.35 -4.09 18.42
N GLU A 186 -14.81 -4.63 17.32
CA GLU A 186 -14.19 -5.96 17.30
C GLU A 186 -12.83 -5.99 18.04
N ASN A 187 -12.23 -4.83 18.32
CA ASN A 187 -10.93 -4.74 18.98
C ASN A 187 -10.99 -4.84 20.51
N GLU A 188 -12.16 -4.63 21.13
CA GLU A 188 -12.27 -4.57 22.59
C GLU A 188 -11.72 -5.84 23.28
N LYS A 189 -12.15 -7.01 22.79
CA LYS A 189 -11.69 -8.29 23.33
C LYS A 189 -10.18 -8.51 23.09
N LEU A 190 -9.68 -8.10 21.92
CA LEU A 190 -8.27 -8.24 21.57
C LEU A 190 -7.38 -7.42 22.51
N TYR A 191 -7.79 -6.19 22.84
CA TYR A 191 -7.08 -5.35 23.80
C TYR A 191 -7.09 -5.94 25.22
N GLN A 192 -8.23 -6.49 25.66
CA GLN A 192 -8.33 -7.14 26.97
C GLN A 192 -7.39 -8.35 27.07
N GLU A 193 -7.32 -9.17 26.01
CA GLU A 193 -6.40 -10.32 25.94
C GLU A 193 -4.92 -9.89 25.99
N GLN A 194 -4.55 -8.86 25.22
CA GLN A 194 -3.18 -8.30 25.25
C GLN A 194 -2.81 -7.75 26.64
N LEU A 195 -3.73 -7.01 27.27
CA LEU A 195 -3.51 -6.48 28.61
C LEU A 195 -3.31 -7.60 29.63
N ALA A 196 -4.11 -8.67 29.56
CA ALA A 196 -3.99 -9.82 30.46
C ALA A 196 -2.64 -10.53 30.30
N GLU A 197 -2.16 -10.72 29.06
CA GLU A 197 -0.84 -11.31 28.79
C GLU A 197 0.30 -10.48 29.35
N VAL A 198 0.28 -9.15 29.15
CA VAL A 198 1.31 -8.24 29.70
C VAL A 198 1.30 -8.25 31.22
N LEU A 199 0.13 -8.23 31.85
CA LEU A 199 0.01 -8.29 33.31
C LEU A 199 0.50 -9.63 33.88
N SER A 200 0.21 -10.75 33.20
CA SER A 200 0.70 -12.09 33.56
C SER A 200 2.22 -12.17 33.46
N ALA A 201 2.81 -11.71 32.34
CA ALA A 201 4.25 -11.68 32.14
C ALA A 201 4.96 -10.82 33.20
N LYS A 202 4.40 -9.64 33.51
CA LYS A 202 4.93 -8.76 34.56
C LYS A 202 4.91 -9.40 35.94
N LYS A 203 3.84 -10.13 36.28
CA LYS A 203 3.74 -10.85 37.55
C LYS A 203 4.76 -11.98 37.64
N ALA A 204 4.94 -12.76 36.57
CA ALA A 204 5.95 -13.83 36.51
C ALA A 204 7.38 -13.29 36.70
N VAL A 205 7.70 -12.15 36.06
CA VAL A 205 9.01 -11.48 36.23
C VAL A 205 9.22 -11.01 37.67
N GLN A 206 8.18 -10.47 38.31
CA GLN A 206 8.25 -10.02 39.70
C GLN A 206 8.45 -11.18 40.68
N GLU A 207 7.82 -12.34 40.45
CA GLU A 207 8.00 -13.55 41.25
C GLU A 207 9.41 -14.17 41.10
N ILE A 208 10.05 -14.02 39.93
CA ILE A 208 11.43 -14.46 39.69
C ILE A 208 12.46 -13.53 40.36
N LEU A 209 12.25 -12.22 40.29
CA LEU A 209 13.18 -11.22 40.84
C LEU A 209 13.07 -11.07 42.36
N PHE A 210 11.91 -11.37 42.94
CA PHE A 210 11.65 -11.29 44.38
C PHE A 210 10.97 -12.56 44.89
N PRO A 211 11.68 -13.70 44.95
CA PRO A 211 11.11 -14.91 45.54
C PRO A 211 10.77 -14.64 47.00
N VAL A 212 9.49 -14.70 47.35
CA VAL A 212 9.03 -14.61 48.74
C VAL A 212 9.64 -15.79 49.49
N ILE A 213 10.65 -15.53 50.32
CA ILE A 213 11.18 -16.52 51.27
C ILE A 213 10.06 -16.77 52.29
N LYS A 214 9.37 -17.91 52.14
CA LYS A 214 8.47 -18.42 53.19
C LYS A 214 9.34 -18.90 54.35
N ILE A 215 9.31 -18.17 55.46
CA ILE A 215 9.84 -18.58 56.77
C ILE A 215 8.77 -19.40 57.48
#